data_AF-R0ICI1-F1
#
_entry.id   AF-R0ICI1-F1
#
_cell.length_a   1.000
_cell.length_b   1.000
_cell.length_c   1.000
_cell.angle_alpha   90.00
_cell.angle_beta   90.00
_cell.angle_gamma   90.00
#
_symmetry.space_group_name_H-M   'P 1'
#
loop_
_entity.id
_entity.type
_entity.pdbx_description
1 polymer ?
#
loop_
_entity_poly.entity_id
_entity_poly.type
_entity_poly.pdbx_seq_one_letter_code
_entity_poly.pdbx_strand_id
1 'polypeptide(L)'
;MTKQVKETHGFDMDFKQFRCIFNYLPLDFNDDDFVVEPETPRELMDRLSRGSLVGYNERQNTRYELVKVIKANLYTTATTAVMYFITFEGKDPSSSDQPREFRAKVCYFYHEPPKYISCDLVPEEKGTLVFPLK
;
A
#
# COMPACT_ATOMS: atom_id res chain seq x y z
N MET A 1 -18.71 1.35 7.78
CA MET A 1 -17.64 1.93 6.95
C MET A 1 -16.72 2.85 7.75
N THR A 2 -17.19 3.99 8.31
CA THR A 2 -16.33 4.97 9.02
C THR A 2 -15.48 4.38 10.15
N LYS A 3 -16.03 3.44 10.94
CA LYS A 3 -15.29 2.73 11.99
C LYS A 3 -14.10 1.94 11.42
N GLN A 4 -14.36 1.06 10.44
CA GLN A 4 -13.31 0.27 9.79
C GLN A 4 -12.25 1.14 9.10
N VAL A 5 -12.63 2.23 8.42
CA VAL A 5 -11.63 3.14 7.79
C VAL A 5 -10.70 3.76 8.83
N LYS A 6 -11.24 4.16 9.98
CA LYS A 6 -10.43 4.70 11.09
C LYS A 6 -9.49 3.65 11.67
N GLU A 7 -9.98 2.42 11.89
CA GLU A 7 -9.23 1.34 12.53
C GLU A 7 -8.17 0.72 11.61
N THR A 8 -8.49 0.52 10.34
CA THR A 8 -7.62 -0.15 9.35
C THR A 8 -6.77 0.83 8.56
N HIS A 9 -7.02 2.12 8.73
CA HIS A 9 -6.44 3.21 7.94
C HIS A 9 -6.61 3.05 6.42
N GLY A 10 -7.57 2.24 5.97
CA GLY A 10 -7.85 1.95 4.55
C GLY A 10 -7.11 0.72 3.98
N PHE A 11 -6.30 0.01 4.77
CA PHE A 11 -5.50 -1.12 4.28
C PHE A 11 -6.18 -2.50 4.44
N ASP A 12 -6.63 -2.83 5.65
CA ASP A 12 -7.18 -4.15 5.99
C ASP A 12 -8.70 -4.13 6.15
N MET A 13 -9.41 -3.58 5.16
CA MET A 13 -10.86 -3.42 5.21
C MET A 13 -11.60 -4.75 4.95
N ASP A 14 -12.64 -5.05 5.75
CA ASP A 14 -13.55 -6.16 5.50
C ASP A 14 -14.74 -5.68 4.66
N PHE A 15 -14.59 -5.84 3.33
CA PHE A 15 -15.59 -5.41 2.36
C PHE A 15 -16.90 -6.20 2.41
N LYS A 16 -16.91 -7.40 3.00
CA LYS A 16 -18.13 -8.24 3.10
C LYS A 16 -19.17 -7.65 4.05
N GLN A 17 -18.75 -6.78 4.96
CA GLN A 17 -19.65 -6.14 5.94
C GLN A 17 -20.41 -4.94 5.36
N PHE A 18 -20.12 -4.52 4.11
CA PHE A 18 -20.78 -3.38 3.49
C PHE A 18 -21.98 -3.82 2.65
N ARG A 19 -23.17 -3.31 2.97
CA ARG A 19 -24.37 -3.47 2.14
C ARG A 19 -24.30 -2.74 0.80
N CYS A 20 -23.49 -1.67 0.74
CA CYS A 20 -23.15 -0.92 -0.47
C CYS A 20 -21.72 -0.38 -0.34
N ILE A 21 -20.93 -0.48 -1.41
CA ILE A 21 -19.52 -0.06 -1.42
C ILE A 21 -19.44 1.34 -2.04
N PHE A 22 -19.57 2.38 -1.23
CA PHE A 22 -19.82 3.70 -1.80
C PHE A 22 -18.60 4.49 -2.24
N ASN A 23 -17.36 4.07 -1.95
CA ASN A 23 -16.14 4.72 -2.49
C ASN A 23 -14.84 3.92 -2.24
N TYR A 24 -14.81 2.98 -1.29
CA TYR A 24 -13.62 2.18 -0.98
C TYR A 24 -13.72 0.79 -1.59
N LEU A 25 -12.79 0.38 -2.44
CA LEU A 25 -12.82 -0.92 -3.11
C LEU A 25 -11.47 -1.62 -3.01
N PRO A 26 -11.42 -2.97 -2.96
CA PRO A 26 -10.18 -3.67 -3.28
C PRO A 26 -9.86 -3.41 -4.76
N LEU A 27 -8.60 -3.13 -5.07
CA LEU A 27 -8.14 -3.01 -6.45
C LEU A 27 -7.94 -4.43 -7.01
N ASP A 28 -8.63 -4.76 -8.11
CA ASP A 28 -8.30 -5.94 -8.90
C ASP A 28 -7.13 -5.60 -9.84
N PHE A 29 -6.08 -6.42 -9.80
CA PHE A 29 -4.89 -6.20 -10.63
C PHE A 29 -5.06 -6.64 -12.08
N ASN A 30 -6.14 -7.35 -12.40
CA ASN A 30 -6.46 -7.81 -13.76
C ASN A 30 -7.51 -6.96 -14.48
N ASP A 31 -8.05 -5.96 -13.78
CA ASP A 31 -9.03 -5.00 -14.31
C ASP A 31 -8.31 -3.84 -15.02
N ASP A 32 -9.02 -2.99 -15.75
CA ASP A 32 -8.49 -1.79 -16.42
C ASP A 32 -9.20 -0.48 -16.00
N ASP A 33 -10.23 -0.55 -15.14
CA ASP A 33 -11.11 0.55 -14.75
C ASP A 33 -10.42 1.81 -14.14
N PHE A 34 -9.13 1.76 -13.77
CA PHE A 34 -8.43 2.85 -13.06
C PHE A 34 -6.98 3.12 -13.53
N VAL A 35 -6.64 2.70 -14.73
CA VAL A 35 -5.32 2.90 -15.34
C VAL A 35 -5.45 3.51 -16.73
N VAL A 36 -4.42 4.24 -17.14
CA VAL A 36 -4.33 4.78 -18.50
C VAL A 36 -3.40 3.87 -19.29
N GLU A 37 -3.90 3.31 -20.39
CA GLU A 37 -3.08 2.54 -21.31
C GLU A 37 -1.80 3.32 -21.69
N PRO A 38 -0.64 2.66 -21.77
CA PRO A 38 -0.46 1.19 -21.78
C PRO A 38 -0.20 0.55 -20.41
N GLU A 39 -0.26 1.29 -19.30
CA GLU A 39 0.10 0.77 -17.97
C GLU A 39 -1.01 -0.13 -17.40
N THR A 40 -0.66 -1.34 -16.95
CA THR A 40 -1.58 -2.22 -16.21
C THR A 40 -1.74 -1.77 -14.76
N PRO A 41 -2.80 -2.15 -14.01
CA PRO A 41 -2.93 -1.74 -12.61
C PRO A 41 -1.77 -2.25 -11.76
N ARG A 42 -1.23 -3.44 -12.08
CA ARG A 42 -0.04 -3.98 -11.41
C ARG A 42 1.17 -3.09 -11.63
N GLU A 43 1.44 -2.67 -12.87
CA GLU A 43 2.56 -1.78 -13.17
C GLU A 43 2.39 -0.41 -12.51
N LEU A 44 1.16 0.13 -12.47
CA LEU A 44 0.85 1.35 -11.74
C LEU A 44 1.17 1.18 -10.25
N MET A 45 0.68 0.13 -9.59
CA MET A 45 0.94 -0.10 -8.17
C MET A 45 2.44 -0.31 -7.88
N ASP A 46 3.13 -1.01 -8.75
CA ASP A 46 4.58 -1.21 -8.69
C ASP A 46 5.33 0.12 -8.76
N ARG A 47 5.00 0.97 -9.72
CA ARG A 47 5.59 2.30 -9.90
C ARG A 47 5.31 3.20 -8.69
N LEU A 48 4.08 3.22 -8.20
CA LEU A 48 3.72 4.02 -7.01
C LEU A 48 4.41 3.50 -5.74
N SER A 49 4.62 2.19 -5.62
CA SER A 49 5.34 1.60 -4.49
C SER A 49 6.83 1.95 -4.52
N ARG A 50 7.47 1.87 -5.70
CA ARG A 50 8.85 2.34 -5.90
C ARG A 50 9.00 3.81 -5.53
N GLY A 51 8.11 4.68 -6.01
CA GLY A 51 8.15 6.10 -5.66
C GLY A 51 7.94 6.38 -4.16
N SER A 52 7.09 5.59 -3.50
CA SER A 52 6.88 5.66 -2.06
C SER A 52 8.15 5.27 -1.27
N LEU A 53 8.86 4.23 -1.73
CA LEU A 53 10.12 3.80 -1.14
C LEU A 53 11.23 4.84 -1.27
N VAL A 54 11.30 5.60 -2.37
CA VAL A 54 12.28 6.71 -2.50
C VAL A 54 12.15 7.68 -1.33
N GLY A 55 10.94 8.17 -1.06
CA GLY A 55 10.70 9.09 0.05
C GLY A 55 10.92 8.45 1.43
N TYR A 56 10.62 7.16 1.60
CA TYR A 56 10.93 6.45 2.84
C TYR A 56 12.45 6.32 3.07
N ASN A 57 13.17 5.88 2.04
CA ASN A 57 14.62 5.66 2.06
C ASN A 57 15.37 6.95 2.38
N GLU A 58 14.97 8.08 1.77
CA GLU A 58 15.51 9.40 2.08
C GLU A 58 15.29 9.80 3.54
N ARG A 59 14.06 9.63 4.06
CA ARG A 59 13.73 10.00 5.45
C ARG A 59 14.41 9.13 6.50
N GLN A 60 14.58 7.83 6.22
CA GLN A 60 15.07 6.85 7.19
C GLN A 60 16.55 6.48 6.98
N ASN A 61 17.20 7.03 5.95
CA ASN A 61 18.55 6.66 5.52
C ASN A 61 18.70 5.13 5.28
N THR A 62 17.77 4.58 4.49
CA THR A 62 17.71 3.14 4.13
C THR A 62 17.79 2.96 2.62
N ARG A 63 17.82 1.70 2.13
CA ARG A 63 17.96 1.38 0.70
C ARG A 63 17.00 0.28 0.24
N TYR A 64 15.76 0.30 0.74
CA TYR A 64 14.78 -0.71 0.35
C TYR A 64 14.42 -0.59 -1.13
N GLU A 65 14.38 -1.74 -1.81
CA GLU A 65 13.89 -1.90 -3.18
C GLU A 65 12.59 -2.70 -3.17
N LEU A 66 11.69 -2.41 -4.12
CA LEU A 66 10.42 -3.12 -4.25
C LEU A 66 10.66 -4.58 -4.66
N VAL A 67 10.10 -5.52 -3.88
CA VAL A 67 10.06 -6.95 -4.23
C VAL A 67 8.78 -7.27 -4.98
N LYS A 68 7.62 -6.99 -4.38
CA LYS A 68 6.31 -7.22 -5.01
C LYS A 68 5.21 -6.41 -4.33
N VAL A 69 4.18 -6.02 -5.08
CA VAL A 69 2.91 -5.56 -4.50
C VAL A 69 2.08 -6.77 -4.07
N ILE A 70 1.60 -6.77 -2.82
CA ILE A 70 0.76 -7.84 -2.24
C ILE A 70 -0.71 -7.58 -2.55
N LYS A 71 -1.20 -6.39 -2.18
CA LYS A 71 -2.60 -5.97 -2.34
C LYS A 71 -2.70 -4.45 -2.36
N ALA A 72 -3.77 -3.94 -2.94
CA ALA A 72 -4.11 -2.52 -2.84
C ALA A 72 -5.61 -2.35 -2.67
N ASN A 73 -6.00 -1.30 -1.96
CA ASN A 73 -7.35 -0.77 -2.00
C ASN A 73 -7.32 0.62 -2.64
N LEU A 74 -8.45 1.02 -3.20
CA LEU A 74 -8.65 2.36 -3.74
C LEU A 74 -9.80 3.05 -3.01
N TYR A 75 -9.71 4.37 -2.95
CA TYR A 75 -10.82 5.25 -2.64
C TYR A 75 -11.01 6.22 -3.81
N THR A 76 -12.15 6.09 -4.50
CA THR A 76 -12.56 7.06 -5.52
C THR A 76 -12.95 8.36 -4.83
N THR A 77 -12.31 9.46 -5.21
CA THR A 77 -12.71 10.78 -4.72
C THR A 77 -13.86 11.32 -5.57
N ALA A 78 -14.54 12.38 -5.12
CA ALA A 78 -15.50 13.11 -5.95
C ALA A 78 -14.80 13.99 -7.03
N THR A 79 -13.52 13.74 -7.31
CA THR A 79 -12.70 14.44 -8.30
C THR A 79 -11.91 13.41 -9.13
N THR A 80 -11.05 13.86 -10.05
CA THR A 80 -10.20 12.98 -10.88
C THR A 80 -9.07 12.30 -10.10
N ALA A 81 -9.02 12.44 -8.78
CA ALA A 81 -8.02 11.80 -7.94
C ALA A 81 -8.49 10.43 -7.44
N VAL A 82 -7.57 9.48 -7.38
CA VAL A 82 -7.77 8.18 -6.74
C VAL A 82 -6.79 8.05 -5.59
N MET A 83 -7.30 7.71 -4.41
CA MET A 83 -6.44 7.44 -3.25
C MET A 83 -6.14 5.94 -3.22
N TYR A 84 -4.88 5.56 -3.38
CA TYR A 84 -4.42 4.19 -3.25
C TYR A 84 -3.85 3.91 -1.87
N PHE A 85 -4.22 2.76 -1.32
CA PHE A 85 -3.72 2.19 -0.08
C PHE A 85 -3.02 0.89 -0.43
N ILE A 86 -1.70 0.96 -0.61
CA ILE A 86 -0.90 -0.11 -1.19
C ILE A 86 -0.16 -0.85 -0.09
N THR A 87 -0.21 -2.18 -0.10
CA THR A 87 0.60 -3.06 0.74
C THR A 87 1.57 -3.84 -0.14
N PHE A 88 2.87 -3.77 0.14
CA PHE A 88 3.92 -4.35 -0.69
C PHE A 88 5.11 -4.80 0.14
N GLU A 89 5.95 -5.67 -0.43
CA GLU A 89 7.21 -6.09 0.18
C GLU A 89 8.38 -5.27 -0.38
N GLY A 90 9.25 -4.82 0.51
CA GLY A 90 10.52 -4.20 0.18
C GLY A 90 11.69 -4.93 0.84
N LYS A 91 12.84 -4.97 0.17
CA LYS A 91 14.06 -5.59 0.71
C LYS A 91 15.25 -4.65 0.54
N ASP A 92 16.05 -4.50 1.60
CA ASP A 92 17.36 -3.86 1.47
C ASP A 92 18.32 -4.86 0.80
N PRO A 93 18.89 -4.55 -0.37
CA PRO A 93 19.76 -5.48 -1.10
C PRO A 93 21.06 -5.78 -0.36
N SER A 94 21.44 -4.94 0.61
CA SER A 94 22.63 -5.16 1.46
C SER A 94 22.35 -6.05 2.68
N SER A 95 21.08 -6.32 3.01
CA SER A 95 20.70 -7.18 4.13
C SER A 95 20.43 -8.63 3.69
N SER A 96 20.87 -9.58 4.51
CA SER A 96 20.50 -10.99 4.38
C SER A 96 19.08 -11.28 4.87
N ASP A 97 18.38 -10.30 5.45
CA ASP A 97 17.06 -10.48 6.02
C ASP A 97 15.99 -10.77 4.97
N GLN A 98 14.84 -11.24 5.45
CA GLN A 98 13.66 -11.45 4.61
C GLN A 98 13.08 -10.09 4.14
N PRO A 99 12.38 -10.07 2.99
CA PRO A 99 11.59 -8.91 2.59
C PRO A 99 10.62 -8.49 3.70
N ARG A 100 10.44 -7.19 3.86
CA ARG A 100 9.60 -6.59 4.90
C ARG A 100 8.39 -5.93 4.29
N GLU A 101 7.26 -5.97 4.99
CA GLU A 101 6.03 -5.36 4.51
C GLU A 101 6.03 -3.85 4.73
N PHE A 102 5.56 -3.12 3.73
CA PHE A 102 5.35 -1.69 3.73
C PHE A 102 3.90 -1.38 3.37
N ARG A 103 3.44 -0.22 3.88
CA ARG A 103 2.13 0.34 3.59
C ARG A 103 2.30 1.78 3.11
N ALA A 104 1.79 2.06 1.93
CA ALA A 104 1.84 3.41 1.34
C ALA A 104 0.45 3.96 1.06
N LYS A 105 0.30 5.26 1.26
CA LYS A 105 -0.86 6.06 0.84
C LYS A 105 -0.43 7.00 -0.26
N VAL A 106 -1.07 6.88 -1.42
CA VAL A 106 -0.74 7.69 -2.59
C VAL A 106 -2.00 8.33 -3.14
N CYS A 107 -1.99 9.65 -3.31
CA CYS A 107 -3.01 10.37 -4.06
C CYS A 107 -2.56 10.45 -5.51
N TYR A 108 -3.24 9.72 -6.39
CA TYR A 108 -2.91 9.59 -7.79
C TYR A 108 -3.81 10.48 -8.65
N PHE A 109 -3.21 11.15 -9.62
CA PHE A 109 -3.85 11.99 -10.63
C PHE A 109 -3.43 11.50 -12.01
N TYR A 110 -4.35 11.42 -12.97
CA TYR A 110 -4.02 10.98 -14.32
C TYR A 110 -3.18 12.00 -15.12
N HIS A 111 -3.19 13.28 -14.73
CA HIS A 111 -2.55 14.39 -15.46
C HIS A 111 -1.48 15.13 -14.66
N GLU A 112 -1.21 14.71 -13.41
CA GLU A 112 -0.21 15.32 -12.54
C GLU A 112 0.66 14.24 -11.88
N PRO A 113 1.87 14.57 -11.42
CA PRO A 113 2.68 13.66 -10.63
C PRO A 113 1.93 13.13 -9.39
N PRO A 114 2.07 11.85 -9.03
CA PRO A 114 1.47 11.30 -7.82
C PRO A 114 1.94 12.03 -6.57
N LYS A 115 1.04 12.24 -5.60
CA LYS A 115 1.38 12.77 -4.28
C LYS A 115 1.54 11.61 -3.31
N TYR A 116 2.77 11.35 -2.90
CA TYR A 116 3.12 10.33 -1.91
C TYR A 116 2.82 10.86 -0.50
N ILE A 117 1.73 10.38 0.11
CA ILE A 117 1.22 10.91 1.39
C ILE A 117 1.96 10.27 2.57
N SER A 118 2.09 8.95 2.57
CA SER A 118 2.87 8.23 3.57
C SER A 118 3.41 6.93 2.98
N CYS A 119 4.49 6.44 3.58
CA CYS A 119 5.06 5.13 3.31
C CYS A 119 5.72 4.70 4.62
N ASP A 120 5.22 3.62 5.19
CA ASP A 120 5.59 3.17 6.52
C ASP A 120 5.87 1.68 6.49
N LEU A 121 6.92 1.27 7.19
CA LEU A 121 7.25 -0.12 7.42
C LEU A 121 6.24 -0.71 8.41
N VAL A 122 5.68 -1.88 8.10
CA VAL A 122 4.79 -2.60 9.01
C VAL A 122 5.65 -3.24 10.11
N PRO A 123 5.37 -2.97 11.40
CA PRO A 123 6.11 -3.59 12.49
C PRO A 123 6.00 -5.11 12.43
N GLU A 124 7.12 -5.80 12.59
CA GLU A 124 7.10 -7.24 12.84
C GLU A 124 6.40 -7.48 14.18
N GLU A 125 5.42 -8.39 14.19
CA GLU A 125 4.88 -8.88 15.45
C GLU A 125 6.03 -9.53 16.23
N LYS A 126 6.47 -8.86 17.31
CA LYS A 126 7.45 -9.45 18.22
C LYS A 126 6.80 -10.69 18.83
N GLY A 127 7.18 -11.87 18.34
CA GLY A 127 6.76 -13.14 18.91
C GLY A 127 6.90 -13.10 20.42
N THR A 128 5.81 -13.40 21.13
CA THR A 128 5.80 -13.47 22.59
C THR A 128 6.87 -14.46 23.01
N LEU A 129 7.92 -13.99 23.71
CA LEU A 129 8.89 -14.86 24.35
C LEU A 129 8.17 -15.61 25.47
N VAL A 130 7.71 -16.82 25.17
CA VAL A 130 7.20 -17.75 26.19
C VAL A 130 8.43 -18.31 26.90
N PHE A 131 8.76 -17.75 28.06
CA PHE A 131 9.70 -18.38 28.97
C PHE A 131 9.01 -19.60 29.61
N PRO A 132 9.56 -20.82 29.49
CA PRO A 132 9.03 -21.94 30.25
C PRO A 132 9.30 -21.68 31.74
N LEU A 133 8.22 -21.70 32.54
CA LEU A 133 8.33 -21.74 33.99
C LEU A 133 9.01 -23.06 34.38
N LYS A 134 10.10 -22.96 35.14
CA LYS A 134 10.76 -24.09 35.80
C LYS A 134 9.97 -24.55 37.01
#